data_AF-A0A920UR34-F1
#
_entry.id   AF-A0A920UR34-F1
#
_cell.length_a   1.000
_cell.length_b   1.000
_cell.length_c   1.000
_cell.angle_alpha   90.00
_cell.angle_beta   90.00
_cell.angle_gamma   90.00
#
_symmetry.space_group_name_H-M   'P 1'
#
loop_
_entity.id
_entity.type
_entity.pdbx_description
1 polymer ?
#
loop_
_entity_poly.entity_id
_entity_poly.type
_entity_poly.pdbx_seq_one_letter_code
_entity_poly.pdbx_strand_id
1 'polypeptide(L)'
;MVYAPIAHWVWAADGWILGIGALDFAGGTVVHINAGVAAIAAAYLVGKRRNVDRGVEPHNVPFVVLGAAILWVGWFGFNAGSGLAADGFWALSAFLVTNTAAATAMVVWLILGNIHTGKMSAVGAATGAVAGLVAITPAAGFVGPMGSIAVGVGAGILTFFSPFAYAISLVLMMHSK
;
A
#
# COMPACT_ATOMS: atom_id res chain seq x y z
N MET A 1 -18.77 -1.16 -12.63
CA MET A 1 -19.63 -0.24 -11.85
C MET A 1 -18.90 0.53 -10.75
N VAL A 2 -17.84 0.00 -10.09
CA VAL A 2 -17.13 0.75 -9.01
C VAL A 2 -15.88 1.48 -9.50
N TYR A 3 -14.94 0.78 -10.16
CA TYR A 3 -13.68 1.36 -10.60
C TYR A 3 -13.84 2.50 -11.62
N ALA A 4 -14.61 2.28 -12.69
CA ALA A 4 -14.71 3.22 -13.80
C ALA A 4 -15.21 4.63 -13.40
N PRO A 5 -16.25 4.79 -12.56
CA PRO A 5 -16.64 6.10 -12.06
C PRO A 5 -15.53 6.81 -11.26
N ILE A 6 -14.85 6.09 -10.36
CA ILE A 6 -13.78 6.66 -9.53
C ILE A 6 -12.59 7.09 -10.41
N ALA A 7 -12.19 6.25 -11.37
CA ALA A 7 -11.15 6.58 -12.33
C ALA A 7 -11.50 7.85 -13.13
N HIS A 8 -12.75 7.97 -13.58
CA HIS A 8 -13.21 9.15 -14.29
C HIS A 8 -13.17 10.40 -13.40
N TRP A 9 -13.62 10.32 -12.15
CA TRP A 9 -13.60 11.46 -11.23
C TRP A 9 -12.19 12.00 -10.97
N VAL A 10 -11.19 11.13 -10.91
CA VAL A 10 -9.82 11.46 -10.52
C VAL A 10 -8.92 11.79 -11.71
N TRP A 11 -9.07 11.12 -12.85
CA TRP A 11 -8.15 11.23 -13.98
C TRP A 11 -8.73 11.87 -15.24
N ALA A 12 -10.06 11.95 -15.39
CA ALA A 12 -10.64 12.60 -16.56
C ALA A 12 -10.56 14.12 -16.43
N ALA A 13 -10.39 14.82 -17.56
CA ALA A 13 -10.31 16.28 -17.60
C ALA A 13 -11.57 16.97 -17.06
N ASP A 14 -12.73 16.33 -17.18
CA ASP A 14 -14.03 16.74 -16.63
C ASP A 14 -14.37 16.08 -15.28
N GLY A 15 -13.42 15.32 -14.71
CA GLY A 15 -13.57 14.68 -13.41
C GLY A 15 -13.60 15.69 -12.26
N TRP A 16 -14.57 15.57 -11.36
CA TRP A 16 -14.75 16.55 -10.27
C TRP A 16 -13.65 16.52 -9.21
N ILE A 17 -13.02 15.35 -8.96
CA ILE A 17 -11.91 15.24 -7.98
C ILE A 17 -10.66 15.91 -8.55
N LEU A 18 -10.41 15.75 -9.85
CA LEU A 18 -9.38 16.52 -10.54
C LEU A 18 -9.70 18.03 -10.52
N GLY A 19 -10.97 18.38 -10.74
CA GLY A 19 -11.45 19.77 -10.76
C GLY A 19 -11.28 20.53 -9.43
N ILE A 20 -11.26 19.83 -8.29
CA ILE A 20 -10.94 20.43 -6.97
C ILE A 20 -9.42 20.44 -6.66
N GLY A 21 -8.58 20.01 -7.60
CA GLY A 21 -7.12 20.05 -7.48
C GLY A 21 -6.51 18.89 -6.69
N ALA A 22 -7.21 17.76 -6.53
CA ALA A 22 -6.64 16.61 -5.86
C ALA A 22 -5.49 15.99 -6.68
N LEU A 23 -4.40 15.65 -5.99
CA LEU A 23 -3.23 15.05 -6.60
C LEU A 23 -3.24 13.53 -6.42
N ASP A 24 -3.32 12.81 -7.53
CA ASP A 24 -3.19 11.35 -7.54
C ASP A 24 -2.46 10.88 -8.80
N PHE A 25 -1.13 10.83 -8.71
CA PHE A 25 -0.25 10.59 -9.85
C PHE A 25 -0.49 9.25 -10.54
N ALA A 26 -0.53 8.16 -9.77
CA ALA A 26 -0.61 6.80 -10.30
C ALA A 26 -1.76 5.96 -9.72
N GLY A 27 -2.66 6.54 -8.91
CA GLY A 27 -3.89 5.88 -8.47
C GLY A 27 -3.92 5.40 -7.01
N GLY A 28 -3.43 6.21 -6.07
CA GLY A 28 -3.62 6.01 -4.64
C GLY A 28 -5.10 5.92 -4.26
N THR A 29 -5.93 6.77 -4.84
CA THR A 29 -7.38 6.76 -4.64
C THR A 29 -8.05 5.72 -5.54
N VAL A 30 -7.76 5.76 -6.84
CA VAL A 30 -8.43 4.97 -7.88
C VAL A 30 -8.20 3.47 -7.72
N VAL A 31 -6.99 3.08 -7.31
CA VAL A 31 -6.59 1.67 -7.17
C VAL A 31 -6.61 1.26 -5.70
N HIS A 32 -5.79 1.89 -4.86
CA HIS A 32 -5.48 1.33 -3.55
C HIS A 32 -6.56 1.58 -2.50
N ILE A 33 -7.01 2.83 -2.34
CA ILE A 33 -8.10 3.16 -1.40
C ILE A 33 -9.40 2.49 -1.86
N ASN A 34 -9.70 2.57 -3.16
CA ASN A 34 -10.88 1.92 -3.74
C ASN A 34 -10.90 0.40 -3.46
N ALA A 35 -9.83 -0.32 -3.82
CA ALA A 35 -9.73 -1.75 -3.56
C ALA A 35 -9.70 -2.07 -2.05
N GLY A 36 -9.06 -1.24 -1.23
CA GLY A 36 -8.99 -1.41 0.22
C GLY A 36 -10.36 -1.28 0.89
N VAL A 37 -11.14 -0.26 0.52
CA VAL A 37 -12.51 -0.07 1.02
C VAL A 37 -13.41 -1.21 0.55
N ALA A 38 -13.30 -1.63 -0.72
CA ALA A 38 -14.03 -2.78 -1.23
C ALA A 38 -13.68 -4.08 -0.47
N ALA A 39 -12.39 -4.28 -0.14
CA ALA A 39 -11.93 -5.43 0.63
C ALA A 39 -12.47 -5.41 2.08
N ILE A 40 -12.53 -4.25 2.73
CA ILE A 40 -13.13 -4.10 4.06
C ILE A 40 -14.64 -4.39 4.00
N ALA A 41 -15.35 -3.84 3.01
CA ALA A 41 -16.77 -4.10 2.83
C ALA A 41 -17.05 -5.59 2.58
N ALA A 42 -16.25 -6.24 1.72
CA ALA A 42 -16.36 -7.67 1.47
C ALA A 42 -16.06 -8.50 2.73
N ALA A 43 -15.01 -8.17 3.48
CA ALA A 43 -14.67 -8.83 4.74
C ALA A 43 -15.79 -8.70 5.78
N TYR A 44 -16.44 -7.53 5.85
CA TYR A 44 -17.59 -7.29 6.72
C TYR A 44 -18.80 -8.13 6.33
N LEU A 45 -19.13 -8.21 5.03
CA LEU A 45 -20.28 -8.95 4.52
C LEU A 45 -20.12 -10.47 4.61
N VAL A 46 -18.93 -10.99 4.30
CA VAL A 46 -18.63 -12.44 4.36
C VAL A 46 -18.51 -12.93 5.80
N GLY A 47 -18.03 -12.07 6.71
CA GLY A 47 -17.89 -12.37 8.12
C GLY A 47 -16.63 -13.19 8.46
N LYS A 48 -16.46 -13.47 9.77
CA LYS A 48 -15.23 -14.05 10.32
C LYS A 48 -15.07 -15.52 9.94
N ARG A 49 -13.85 -15.90 9.56
CA ARG A 49 -13.45 -17.32 9.41
C ARG A 49 -13.55 -18.04 10.76
N ARG A 50 -14.08 -19.27 10.76
CA ARG A 50 -14.17 -20.13 11.97
C ARG A 50 -12.84 -20.88 12.21
N ASN A 51 -12.58 -21.26 13.45
CA ASN A 51 -11.44 -22.10 13.88
C ASN A 51 -10.04 -21.49 13.60
N VAL A 52 -9.85 -20.20 13.92
CA VAL A 52 -8.59 -19.46 13.65
C VAL A 52 -7.82 -19.17 14.94
N ASP A 53 -8.09 -19.95 16.00
CA ASP A 53 -7.68 -19.66 17.38
C ASP A 53 -6.17 -19.70 17.60
N ARG A 54 -5.40 -20.19 16.62
CA ARG A 54 -3.94 -20.31 16.65
C ARG A 54 -3.21 -19.27 15.79
N GLY A 55 -3.93 -18.32 15.21
CA GLY A 55 -3.38 -17.37 14.23
C GLY A 55 -3.39 -17.92 12.80
N VAL A 56 -3.25 -17.03 11.82
CA VAL A 56 -3.17 -17.37 10.40
C VAL A 56 -1.70 -17.33 9.99
N GLU A 57 -1.10 -18.50 9.82
CA GLU A 57 0.25 -18.60 9.25
C GLU A 57 0.21 -18.48 7.72
N PRO A 58 1.25 -17.91 7.10
CA PRO A 58 1.39 -17.88 5.65
C PRO A 58 1.42 -19.30 5.10
N HIS A 59 0.49 -19.63 4.20
CA HIS A 59 0.43 -20.98 3.60
C HIS A 59 1.70 -21.33 2.81
N ASN A 60 2.36 -20.34 2.21
CA ASN A 60 3.60 -20.51 1.46
C ASN A 60 4.42 -19.20 1.39
N VAL A 61 5.45 -19.11 2.23
CA VAL A 61 6.31 -17.90 2.33
C VAL A 61 7.07 -17.61 1.02
N PRO A 62 7.70 -18.57 0.34
CA PRO A 62 8.32 -18.33 -0.96
C PRO A 62 7.40 -17.67 -1.98
N PHE A 63 6.13 -18.11 -2.11
CA PHE A 63 5.19 -17.49 -3.05
C PHE A 63 4.80 -16.06 -2.64
N VAL A 64 4.73 -15.74 -1.35
CA VAL A 64 4.51 -14.35 -0.89
C VAL A 64 5.67 -13.45 -1.33
N VAL A 65 6.91 -13.92 -1.13
CA VAL A 65 8.11 -13.16 -1.52
C VAL A 65 8.18 -13.02 -3.04
N LEU A 66 7.90 -14.07 -3.80
CA LEU A 66 7.84 -14.04 -5.27
C LEU A 66 6.79 -13.03 -5.76
N GLY A 67 5.58 -13.08 -5.20
CA GLY A 67 4.52 -12.14 -5.54
C GLY A 67 4.92 -10.70 -5.25
N ALA A 68 5.51 -10.43 -4.09
CA ALA A 68 5.99 -9.10 -3.74
C ALA A 68 7.12 -8.61 -4.67
N ALA A 69 8.02 -9.50 -5.09
CA ALA A 69 9.08 -9.16 -6.04
C ALA A 69 8.51 -8.79 -7.43
N ILE A 70 7.56 -9.57 -7.94
CA ILE A 70 6.86 -9.28 -9.19
C ILE A 70 6.10 -7.95 -9.09
N LEU A 71 5.41 -7.72 -7.97
CA LEU A 71 4.71 -6.45 -7.72
C LEU A 71 5.69 -5.28 -7.71
N TRP A 72 6.82 -5.38 -7.02
CA TRP A 72 7.82 -4.32 -6.97
C TRP A 72 8.36 -3.98 -8.36
N VAL A 73 8.77 -4.98 -9.14
CA VAL A 73 9.26 -4.76 -10.50
C VAL A 73 8.17 -4.13 -11.37
N GLY A 74 6.94 -4.64 -11.31
CA GLY A 74 5.80 -4.08 -12.04
C GLY A 74 5.46 -2.65 -11.61
N TRP A 75 5.70 -2.30 -10.35
CA TRP A 75 5.39 -0.98 -9.80
C TRP A 75 6.22 0.15 -10.41
N PHE A 76 7.40 -0.16 -10.95
CA PHE A 76 8.17 0.80 -11.72
C PHE A 76 7.41 1.25 -12.96
N GLY A 77 6.85 0.31 -13.72
CA GLY A 77 6.01 0.63 -14.87
C GLY A 77 4.72 1.33 -14.46
N PHE A 78 4.13 0.94 -13.32
CA PHE A 78 2.92 1.54 -12.78
C PHE A 78 3.12 3.02 -12.41
N ASN A 79 4.14 3.34 -11.60
CA ASN A 79 4.39 4.71 -11.18
C ASN A 79 5.09 5.52 -12.28
N ALA A 80 6.25 5.09 -12.79
CA ALA A 80 6.98 5.88 -13.78
C ALA A 80 6.21 6.03 -15.10
N GLY A 81 5.44 5.00 -15.52
CA GLY A 81 4.60 5.06 -16.70
C GLY A 81 3.39 6.00 -16.58
N SER A 82 2.97 6.34 -15.35
CA SER A 82 1.87 7.29 -15.13
C SER A 82 2.23 8.73 -15.51
N GLY A 83 3.51 9.02 -15.78
CA GLY A 83 3.93 10.28 -16.39
C GLY A 83 3.51 10.44 -17.86
N LEU A 84 3.04 9.36 -18.52
CA LEU A 84 2.58 9.32 -19.92
C LEU A 84 3.61 9.80 -20.97
N ALA A 85 4.84 10.07 -20.54
CA ALA A 85 5.97 10.46 -21.36
C ALA A 85 7.23 9.74 -20.88
N ALA A 86 8.16 9.46 -21.81
CA ALA A 86 9.51 9.02 -21.49
C ALA A 86 10.44 10.23 -21.36
N ASP A 87 10.01 11.22 -20.57
CA ASP A 87 10.75 12.43 -20.27
C ASP A 87 11.79 12.12 -19.19
N GLY A 88 13.01 11.77 -19.62
CA GLY A 88 14.04 11.12 -18.79
C GLY A 88 14.28 11.68 -17.39
N PHE A 89 13.93 12.93 -17.07
CA PHE A 89 13.95 13.46 -15.71
C PHE A 89 12.78 13.00 -14.82
N TRP A 90 11.52 13.14 -15.28
CA TRP A 90 10.34 12.85 -14.46
C TRP A 90 10.09 11.36 -14.31
N ALA A 91 10.23 10.60 -15.39
CA ALA A 91 10.19 9.14 -15.35
C ALA A 91 11.26 8.55 -14.41
N LEU A 92 12.49 9.09 -14.45
CA LEU A 92 13.58 8.67 -13.55
C LEU A 92 13.29 9.05 -12.11
N SER A 93 12.77 10.25 -11.86
CA SER A 93 12.40 10.69 -10.51
C SER A 93 11.34 9.76 -9.90
N ALA A 94 10.25 9.48 -10.63
CA ALA A 94 9.19 8.58 -10.19
C ALA A 94 9.69 7.15 -9.95
N PHE A 95 10.61 6.65 -10.80
CA PHE A 95 11.26 5.37 -10.60
C PHE A 95 12.07 5.34 -9.29
N LEU A 96 12.92 6.34 -9.07
CA LEU A 96 13.76 6.44 -7.87
C LEU A 96 12.93 6.53 -6.60
N VAL A 97 11.95 7.43 -6.58
CA VAL A 97 11.03 7.64 -5.47
C VAL A 97 10.24 6.36 -5.13
N THR A 98 9.81 5.61 -6.15
CA THR A 98 9.13 4.32 -5.96
C THR A 98 10.02 3.31 -5.25
N ASN A 99 11.25 3.13 -5.73
CA ASN A 99 12.20 2.20 -5.11
C ASN A 99 12.53 2.60 -3.67
N THR A 100 12.83 3.88 -3.46
CA THR A 100 13.26 4.39 -2.15
C THR A 100 12.15 4.25 -1.12
N ALA A 101 10.90 4.62 -1.44
CA ALA A 101 9.78 4.47 -0.52
C ALA A 101 9.53 3.00 -0.15
N ALA A 102 9.57 2.08 -1.13
CA ALA A 102 9.41 0.65 -0.89
C ALA A 102 10.50 0.07 0.01
N ALA A 103 11.77 0.40 -0.28
CA ALA A 103 12.91 -0.04 0.51
C ALA A 103 12.86 0.52 1.94
N THR A 104 12.52 1.80 2.10
CA THR A 104 12.37 2.43 3.42
C THR A 104 11.25 1.76 4.23
N ALA A 105 10.07 1.58 3.65
CA ALA A 105 8.95 0.95 4.33
C ALA A 105 9.26 -0.52 4.72
N MET A 106 9.93 -1.27 3.85
CA MET A 106 10.42 -2.62 4.14
C MET A 106 11.36 -2.64 5.35
N VAL A 107 12.36 -1.76 5.39
CA VAL A 107 13.33 -1.67 6.49
C VAL A 107 12.62 -1.29 7.79
N VAL A 108 11.73 -0.30 7.76
CA VAL A 108 10.96 0.10 8.95
C VAL A 108 10.11 -1.06 9.46
N TRP A 109 9.42 -1.78 8.58
CA TRP A 109 8.62 -2.95 8.96
C TRP A 109 9.49 -4.04 9.60
N LEU A 110 10.67 -4.33 9.03
CA LEU A 110 11.61 -5.30 9.59
C LEU A 110 12.16 -4.89 10.95
N ILE A 111 12.50 -3.62 11.14
CA ILE A 111 12.96 -3.08 12.43
C ILE A 111 11.85 -3.21 13.47
N LEU A 112 10.64 -2.75 13.17
CA LEU A 112 9.50 -2.86 14.08
C LEU A 112 9.18 -4.32 14.40
N GLY A 113 9.18 -5.21 13.40
CA GLY A 113 8.98 -6.64 13.59
C GLY A 113 10.04 -7.26 14.49
N ASN A 114 11.30 -6.88 14.31
CA ASN A 114 12.39 -7.36 15.17
C ASN A 114 12.26 -6.85 16.61
N ILE A 115 11.87 -5.58 16.81
CA ILE A 115 11.61 -5.03 18.15
C ILE A 115 10.45 -5.78 18.85
N HIS A 116 9.37 -6.11 18.12
CA HIS A 116 8.18 -6.74 18.71
C HIS A 116 8.33 -8.25 18.93
N THR A 117 9.07 -8.96 18.07
CA THR A 117 9.10 -10.43 18.06
C THR A 117 10.50 -11.02 18.23
N GLY A 118 11.54 -10.19 18.27
CA GLY A 118 12.94 -10.60 18.30
C GLY A 118 13.45 -11.16 16.97
N LYS A 119 12.64 -11.21 15.91
CA LYS A 119 12.99 -11.85 14.62
C LYS A 119 12.58 -10.98 13.44
N MET A 120 13.36 -11.08 12.36
CA MET A 120 13.01 -10.48 11.06
C MET A 120 12.21 -11.49 10.24
N SER A 121 11.07 -11.07 9.69
CA SER A 121 10.16 -11.92 8.91
C SER A 121 10.25 -11.61 7.42
N ALA A 122 10.39 -12.63 6.58
CA ALA A 122 10.33 -12.48 5.13
C ALA A 122 8.96 -11.98 4.64
N VAL A 123 7.87 -12.45 5.26
CA VAL A 123 6.51 -11.95 5.00
C VAL A 123 6.37 -10.52 5.49
N GLY A 124 7.03 -10.18 6.60
CA GLY A 124 7.11 -8.80 7.08
C GLY A 124 7.81 -7.87 6.10
N ALA A 125 8.96 -8.28 5.56
CA ALA A 125 9.68 -7.53 4.52
C ALA A 125 8.80 -7.30 3.29
N ALA A 126 8.16 -8.36 2.78
CA ALA A 126 7.23 -8.27 1.65
C ALA A 126 6.06 -7.31 1.92
N THR A 127 5.46 -7.40 3.12
CA THR A 127 4.36 -6.52 3.54
C THR A 127 4.79 -5.06 3.61
N GLY A 128 5.93 -4.79 4.23
CA GLY A 128 6.49 -3.44 4.33
C GLY A 128 6.84 -2.84 2.97
N ALA A 129 7.44 -3.64 2.08
CA ALA A 129 7.75 -3.21 0.71
C ALA A 129 6.48 -2.79 -0.05
N VAL A 130 5.46 -3.65 -0.05
CA VAL A 130 4.17 -3.36 -0.72
C VAL A 130 3.47 -2.14 -0.09
N ALA A 131 3.54 -1.98 1.23
CA ALA A 131 3.01 -0.80 1.91
C ALA A 131 3.67 0.50 1.42
N GLY A 132 4.99 0.53 1.28
CA GLY A 132 5.72 1.68 0.72
C GLY A 132 5.34 1.97 -0.73
N LEU A 133 5.23 0.92 -1.56
CA LEU A 133 4.80 1.03 -2.96
C LEU A 133 3.40 1.65 -3.09
N VAL A 134 2.44 1.18 -2.28
CA VAL A 134 1.07 1.70 -2.23
C VAL A 134 1.05 3.16 -1.77
N ALA A 135 1.77 3.48 -0.69
CA ALA A 135 1.74 4.80 -0.10
C ALA A 135 2.36 5.88 -1.00
N ILE A 136 3.40 5.53 -1.78
CA ILE A 136 4.06 6.49 -2.66
C ILE A 136 3.32 6.71 -3.98
N THR A 137 2.46 5.78 -4.41
CA THR A 137 1.71 5.85 -5.68
C THR A 137 1.07 7.21 -5.98
N PRO A 138 0.27 7.85 -5.11
CA PRO A 138 -0.34 9.14 -5.43
C PRO A 138 0.69 10.27 -5.51
N ALA A 139 1.86 10.12 -4.88
CA ALA A 139 2.88 11.15 -4.72
C ALA A 139 4.10 10.96 -5.64
N ALA A 140 4.22 9.86 -6.38
CA ALA A 140 5.44 9.46 -7.06
C ALA A 140 5.95 10.48 -8.10
N GLY A 141 5.06 11.26 -8.71
CA GLY A 141 5.42 12.35 -9.63
C GLY A 141 5.56 13.73 -8.98
N PHE A 142 5.30 13.86 -7.68
CA PHE A 142 5.19 15.16 -6.99
C PHE A 142 6.23 15.36 -5.88
N VAL A 143 6.88 14.29 -5.40
CA VAL A 143 7.87 14.36 -4.33
C VAL A 143 9.25 13.94 -4.80
N GLY A 144 10.29 14.46 -4.16
CA GLY A 144 11.67 14.02 -4.35
C GLY A 144 12.07 12.86 -3.44
N PRO A 145 13.33 12.37 -3.53
CA PRO A 145 13.82 11.23 -2.76
C PRO A 145 13.64 11.37 -1.24
N MET A 146 13.86 12.56 -0.66
CA MET A 146 13.66 12.78 0.78
C MET A 146 12.18 12.66 1.19
N GLY A 147 11.27 13.14 0.34
CA GLY A 147 9.83 12.96 0.56
C GLY A 147 9.44 11.48 0.50
N SER A 148 10.03 10.72 -0.42
CA SER A 148 9.78 9.28 -0.54
C SER A 148 10.20 8.49 0.70
N ILE A 149 11.30 8.88 1.36
CA ILE A 149 11.75 8.30 2.62
C ILE A 149 10.71 8.59 3.71
N ALA A 150 10.26 9.85 3.84
CA ALA A 150 9.25 10.22 4.84
C ALA A 150 7.94 9.43 4.65
N VAL A 151 7.48 9.29 3.40
CA VAL A 151 6.31 8.47 3.05
C VAL A 151 6.56 7.00 3.39
N GLY A 152 7.72 6.46 3.04
CA GLY A 152 8.09 5.08 3.35
C GLY A 152 8.13 4.79 4.85
N VAL A 153 8.68 5.70 5.66
CA VAL A 153 8.69 5.58 7.12
C VAL A 153 7.25 5.59 7.67
N GLY A 154 6.45 6.57 7.26
CA GLY A 154 5.05 6.66 7.67
C GLY A 154 4.25 5.41 7.29
N ALA A 155 4.40 4.93 6.06
CA ALA A 155 3.75 3.72 5.57
C ALA A 155 4.17 2.49 6.38
N GLY A 156 5.47 2.31 6.62
CA GLY A 156 6.00 1.19 7.40
C GLY A 156 5.45 1.17 8.83
N ILE A 157 5.43 2.32 9.51
CA ILE A 157 4.89 2.43 10.88
C ILE A 157 3.39 2.16 10.89
N LEU A 158 2.61 2.88 10.09
CA LEU A 158 1.15 2.80 10.13
C LEU A 158 0.63 1.41 9.75
N THR A 159 1.22 0.79 8.74
CA THR A 159 0.79 -0.55 8.29
C THR A 159 1.26 -1.65 9.23
N PHE A 160 2.37 -1.48 9.95
CA PHE A 160 2.78 -2.43 10.99
C PHE A 160 1.76 -2.48 12.14
N PHE A 161 1.23 -1.33 12.57
CA PHE A 161 0.29 -1.25 13.70
C PHE A 161 -1.18 -1.46 13.31
N SER A 162 -1.56 -1.27 12.04
CA SER A 162 -2.94 -1.40 11.56
C SER A 162 -3.63 -2.72 11.92
N PRO A 163 -3.01 -3.91 11.76
CA PRO A 163 -3.63 -5.17 12.16
C PRO A 163 -3.97 -5.25 13.67
N PHE A 164 -3.14 -4.64 14.52
CA PHE A 164 -3.37 -4.61 15.97
C PHE A 164 -4.53 -3.69 16.33
N ALA A 165 -4.61 -2.50 15.71
CA ALA A 165 -5.73 -1.58 15.89
C ALA A 165 -7.06 -2.17 15.42
N TYR A 166 -7.04 -2.89 14.29
CA TYR A 166 -8.21 -3.61 13.79
C TYR A 166 -8.63 -4.76 14.70
N ALA A 167 -7.67 -5.53 15.22
CA ALA A 167 -7.94 -6.60 16.19
C ALA A 167 -8.57 -6.05 17.48
N ILE A 168 -8.07 -4.93 18.02
CA ILE A 168 -8.64 -4.27 19.20
C ILE A 168 -10.07 -3.79 18.92
N SER A 169 -10.30 -3.16 17.76
CA SER A 169 -11.64 -2.68 17.36
C SER A 169 -12.66 -3.82 17.24
N LEU A 170 -12.25 -4.95 16.67
CA LEU A 170 -13.06 -6.18 16.63
C LEU A 170 -13.38 -6.72 18.03
N VAL A 171 -12.39 -6.76 18.93
CA VAL A 171 -12.60 -7.22 20.32
C VAL A 171 -13.56 -6.30 21.08
N LEU A 172 -13.45 -4.98 20.91
CA LEU A 172 -14.36 -4.01 21.53
C LEU A 172 -15.80 -4.15 20.99
N MET A 173 -15.97 -4.37 19.68
CA MET A 173 -17.29 -4.64 19.09
C MET A 173 -17.89 -5.97 19.57
N MET A 174 -17.06 -6.94 19.99
CA MET A 174 -17.53 -8.22 20.52
C MET A 174 -18.09 -8.12 21.95
N HIS A 175 -17.72 -7.09 22.71
CA HIS A 175 -18.20 -6.88 24.09
C HIS A 175 -19.40 -5.92 24.17
N SER A 176 -19.88 -5.37 23.04
CA SER A 176 -21.05 -4.48 23.01
C SER A 176 -22.37 -5.21 22.65
N LYS A 177 -22.46 -6.52 22.88
CA LYS A 177 -23.69 -7.29 22.72
C LYS A 177 -24.09 -7.94 24.04
#